data_AF-A0A8T0QSU8-F1
#
_entry.id   AF-A0A8T0QSU8-F1
#
_cell.length_a   1.000
_cell.length_b   1.000
_cell.length_c   1.000
_cell.angle_alpha   90.00
_cell.angle_beta   90.00
_cell.angle_gamma   90.00
#
_symmetry.space_group_name_H-M   'P 1'
#
loop_
_entity.id
_entity.type
_entity.pdbx_description
1 polymer ?
#
loop_
_entity_poly.entity_id
_entity_poly.type
_entity_poly.pdbx_seq_one_letter_code
_entity_poly.pdbx_strand_id
1 'polypeptide(L)'
;MIGLFNSLLSQLGLGTYSHACQLQDPINILRGHLHDKRYFIVVDDLWDTPAWDTIQFAFPPNNQWSRVMITTRNENLARSCCGNHGCIHHMRPLSEQYSKKLFFGRIFGSEDACPSQLKKASSEILKKCDGLPLAIITMASMLACHPTILEDQWEYIHNSLVTKFATNSNYEDMMYILDLSYKNLLRHLKACFLYLGSYPEDHEIEKVELVRRWVAEGFVSNSSGQDVFQ
;
A
#
# COMPACT_ATOMS: atom_id res chain seq x y z
N MET A 1 -15.78 -10.36 -3.62
CA MET A 1 -16.23 -10.65 -5.01
C MET A 1 -17.33 -9.71 -5.50
N ILE A 2 -18.47 -9.57 -4.82
CA ILE A 2 -19.55 -8.64 -5.25
C ILE A 2 -19.07 -7.18 -5.30
N GLY A 3 -18.28 -6.74 -4.31
CA GLY A 3 -17.69 -5.39 -4.30
C GLY A 3 -16.81 -5.11 -5.53
N LEU A 4 -16.09 -6.12 -6.01
CA LEU A 4 -15.25 -6.01 -7.20
C LEU A 4 -16.10 -5.79 -8.46
N PHE A 5 -17.14 -6.61 -8.67
CA PHE A 5 -18.04 -6.44 -9.81
C PHE A 5 -18.77 -5.10 -9.78
N ASN A 6 -19.21 -4.66 -8.59
CA ASN A 6 -19.82 -3.35 -8.42
C ASN A 6 -18.86 -2.20 -8.72
N SER A 7 -17.60 -2.33 -8.32
CA SER A 7 -16.55 -1.36 -8.66
C SER A 7 -16.36 -1.28 -10.17
N LEU A 8 -16.22 -2.43 -10.86
CA LEU A 8 -16.08 -2.47 -12.31
C LEU A 8 -17.29 -1.89 -13.04
N LEU A 9 -18.51 -2.27 -12.65
CA LEU A 9 -19.74 -1.75 -13.25
C LEU A 9 -19.86 -0.23 -13.06
N SER A 10 -19.53 0.27 -11.87
CA SER A 10 -19.52 1.71 -11.57
C SER A 10 -18.51 2.46 -12.44
N GLN A 11 -17.28 1.97 -12.57
CA GLN A 11 -16.24 2.58 -13.41
C GLN A 11 -16.59 2.56 -14.90
N LEU A 12 -17.39 1.59 -15.35
CA LEU A 12 -17.89 1.51 -16.72
C LEU A 12 -19.20 2.28 -16.95
N GLY A 13 -19.74 2.95 -15.91
CA GLY A 13 -20.98 3.72 -16.00
C GLY A 13 -22.25 2.86 -16.12
N LEU A 14 -22.20 1.60 -15.66
CA LEU A 14 -23.29 0.63 -15.79
C LEU A 14 -24.18 0.54 -14.53
N GLY A 15 -23.92 1.36 -13.52
CA GLY A 15 -24.64 1.36 -12.24
C GLY A 15 -24.11 0.29 -11.27
N THR A 16 -24.73 0.17 -10.10
CA THR A 16 -24.36 -0.82 -9.08
C THR A 16 -25.36 -1.96 -9.04
N TYR A 17 -24.86 -3.19 -8.91
CA TYR A 17 -25.69 -4.36 -8.69
C TYR A 17 -26.09 -4.44 -7.21
N SER A 18 -27.38 -4.62 -6.97
CA SER A 18 -27.98 -4.84 -5.65
C SER A 18 -28.68 -6.20 -5.65
N HIS A 19 -28.40 -7.01 -4.61
CA HIS A 19 -29.04 -8.32 -4.43
C HIS A 19 -30.58 -8.26 -4.37
N ALA A 20 -31.15 -7.10 -4.05
CA ALA A 20 -32.60 -6.89 -4.02
C ALA A 20 -33.23 -6.89 -5.43
N CYS A 21 -32.43 -6.67 -6.49
CA CYS A 21 -32.89 -6.58 -7.87
C CYS A 21 -32.38 -7.80 -8.66
N GLN A 22 -33.11 -8.91 -8.61
CA GLN A 22 -32.77 -10.21 -9.22
C GLN A 22 -32.71 -10.23 -10.77
N LEU A 23 -32.56 -9.10 -11.46
CA LEU A 23 -32.87 -9.06 -12.89
C LEU A 23 -31.70 -9.45 -13.81
N GLN A 24 -30.43 -9.29 -13.43
CA GLN A 24 -29.29 -9.67 -14.30
C GLN A 24 -28.02 -10.02 -13.50
N ASP A 25 -27.38 -11.13 -13.90
CA ASP A 25 -26.06 -11.53 -13.40
C ASP A 25 -25.00 -10.49 -13.81
N PRO A 26 -24.26 -9.88 -12.86
CA PRO A 26 -23.25 -8.85 -13.15
C PRO A 26 -22.18 -9.31 -14.16
N ILE A 27 -21.89 -10.62 -14.21
CA ILE A 27 -20.98 -11.20 -15.19
C ILE A 27 -21.54 -11.02 -16.61
N ASN A 28 -22.83 -11.28 -16.81
CA ASN A 28 -23.46 -11.17 -18.13
C ASN A 28 -23.61 -9.71 -18.58
N ILE A 29 -23.85 -8.79 -17.65
CA ILE A 29 -23.87 -7.34 -17.93
C ILE A 29 -22.50 -6.89 -18.45
N LEU A 30 -21.44 -7.19 -17.71
CA LEU A 30 -20.07 -6.86 -18.09
C LEU A 30 -19.71 -7.52 -19.43
N ARG A 31 -19.97 -8.81 -19.57
CA ARG A 31 -19.67 -9.56 -20.78
C ARG A 31 -20.37 -8.98 -22.01
N GLY A 32 -21.67 -8.65 -21.90
CA GLY A 32 -22.42 -8.02 -22.98
C GLY A 32 -21.87 -6.64 -23.34
N HIS A 33 -21.52 -5.82 -22.33
CA HIS A 33 -20.95 -4.50 -22.56
C HIS A 33 -19.58 -4.52 -23.22
N LEU A 34 -18.74 -5.49 -22.86
CA LEU A 34 -17.37 -5.62 -23.31
C LEU A 34 -17.22 -6.37 -24.65
N HIS A 35 -18.27 -7.07 -25.11
CA HIS A 35 -18.23 -7.99 -26.25
C HIS A 35 -17.55 -7.38 -27.49
N ASP A 36 -18.04 -6.23 -27.96
CA ASP A 36 -17.56 -5.58 -29.18
C ASP A 36 -16.60 -4.41 -28.92
N LYS A 37 -16.07 -4.31 -27.69
CA LYS A 37 -15.22 -3.19 -27.28
C LYS A 37 -13.79 -3.64 -27.05
N ARG A 38 -12.84 -2.80 -27.45
CA ARG A 38 -11.47 -2.88 -26.95
C ARG A 38 -11.45 -2.41 -25.50
N TYR A 39 -11.00 -3.25 -24.57
CA TYR A 39 -10.88 -2.89 -23.16
C TYR A 39 -9.49 -3.15 -22.58
N PHE A 40 -9.15 -2.37 -21.56
CA PHE A 40 -8.00 -2.58 -20.70
C PHE A 40 -8.49 -2.53 -19.25
N ILE A 41 -8.48 -3.67 -18.56
CA ILE A 41 -9.00 -3.78 -17.19
C ILE A 41 -7.86 -4.18 -16.28
N VAL A 42 -7.73 -3.50 -15.15
CA VAL A 42 -6.78 -3.84 -14.08
C VAL A 42 -7.56 -4.43 -12.92
N VAL A 43 -7.22 -5.65 -12.53
CA VAL A 43 -7.75 -6.33 -11.34
C VAL A 43 -6.64 -6.33 -10.30
N ASP A 44 -6.75 -5.43 -9.33
CA ASP A 44 -5.75 -5.26 -8.30
C ASP A 44 -5.95 -6.26 -7.15
N ASP A 45 -4.84 -6.72 -6.56
CA ASP A 45 -4.71 -7.59 -5.40
C ASP A 45 -5.67 -8.81 -5.39
N LEU A 46 -5.50 -9.73 -6.35
CA LEU A 46 -6.31 -10.95 -6.39
C LEU A 46 -5.74 -12.01 -5.41
N TRP A 47 -6.59 -12.51 -4.51
CA TRP A 47 -6.16 -13.34 -3.38
C TRP A 47 -6.10 -14.84 -3.68
N ASP A 48 -7.06 -15.38 -4.42
CA ASP A 48 -7.19 -16.83 -4.63
C ASP A 48 -7.71 -17.22 -6.02
N THR A 49 -7.55 -18.51 -6.35
CA THR A 49 -7.97 -19.09 -7.62
C THR A 49 -9.49 -19.09 -7.80
N PRO A 50 -10.32 -19.43 -6.79
CA PRO A 50 -11.78 -19.35 -6.94
C PRO A 50 -12.30 -17.95 -7.33
N ALA A 51 -11.66 -16.88 -6.83
CA ALA A 51 -11.99 -15.52 -7.23
C ALA A 51 -11.67 -15.28 -8.72
N TRP A 52 -10.51 -15.75 -9.19
CA TRP A 52 -10.16 -15.72 -10.62
C TRP A 52 -11.16 -16.53 -11.45
N ASP A 53 -11.47 -17.74 -11.00
CA ASP A 53 -12.36 -18.65 -11.71
C ASP A 53 -13.73 -18.04 -11.96
N THR A 54 -14.18 -17.17 -11.07
CA THR A 54 -15.46 -16.46 -11.23
C THR A 54 -15.33 -15.20 -12.09
N ILE A 55 -14.33 -14.35 -11.83
CA ILE A 55 -14.22 -13.04 -12.50
C ILE A 55 -13.83 -13.14 -13.97
N GLN A 56 -13.03 -14.14 -14.36
CA GLN A 56 -12.57 -14.29 -15.74
C GLN A 56 -13.73 -14.39 -16.74
N PHE A 57 -14.86 -14.94 -16.29
CA PHE A 57 -16.06 -15.08 -17.09
C PHE A 57 -16.67 -13.73 -17.49
N ALA A 58 -16.39 -12.63 -16.79
CA ALA A 58 -16.88 -11.31 -17.15
C ALA A 58 -16.12 -10.70 -18.34
N PHE A 59 -14.97 -11.25 -18.73
CA PHE A 59 -14.09 -10.71 -19.76
C PHE A 59 -14.19 -11.56 -21.05
N PRO A 60 -15.02 -11.15 -22.03
CA PRO A 60 -15.21 -11.94 -23.26
C PRO A 60 -13.96 -11.91 -24.14
N PRO A 61 -13.50 -13.06 -24.67
CA PRO A 61 -12.50 -13.04 -25.72
C PRO A 61 -13.07 -12.30 -26.92
N ASN A 62 -12.38 -11.27 -27.37
CA ASN A 62 -12.74 -10.52 -28.56
C ASN A 62 -11.49 -10.24 -29.40
N ASN A 63 -11.68 -10.11 -30.71
CA ASN A 63 -10.59 -9.79 -31.64
C ASN A 63 -10.22 -8.29 -31.60
N GLN A 64 -10.46 -7.62 -30.47
CA GLN A 64 -10.30 -6.17 -30.29
C GLN A 64 -9.01 -5.80 -29.54
N TRP A 65 -8.04 -6.72 -29.43
CA TRP A 65 -6.77 -6.50 -28.71
C TRP A 65 -6.97 -6.09 -27.24
N SER A 66 -8.03 -6.60 -26.62
CA SER A 66 -8.35 -6.37 -25.22
C SER A 66 -7.32 -7.02 -24.29
N ARG A 67 -7.09 -6.41 -23.13
CA ARG A 67 -6.12 -6.91 -22.14
C ARG A 67 -6.68 -6.81 -20.73
N VAL A 68 -6.35 -7.79 -19.92
CA VAL A 68 -6.59 -7.79 -18.48
C VAL A 68 -5.23 -7.86 -17.79
N MET A 69 -4.95 -6.92 -16.90
CA MET A 69 -3.79 -6.93 -16.03
C MET A 69 -4.24 -7.32 -14.63
N ILE A 70 -3.54 -8.25 -14.00
CA ILE A 70 -3.86 -8.72 -12.65
C ILE A 70 -2.61 -8.52 -11.79
N THR A 71 -2.79 -7.98 -10.60
CA THR A 71 -1.74 -7.98 -9.57
C THR A 71 -2.11 -9.02 -8.50
N THR A 72 -1.12 -9.78 -8.04
CA THR A 72 -1.32 -10.77 -6.99
C THR A 72 0.01 -11.06 -6.28
N ARG A 73 -0.08 -11.47 -5.02
CA ARG A 73 1.05 -11.95 -4.23
C ARG A 73 1.27 -13.47 -4.38
N ASN A 74 0.35 -14.16 -5.03
CA ASN A 74 0.34 -15.61 -5.17
C ASN A 74 0.84 -16.03 -6.57
N GLU A 75 2.03 -16.61 -6.64
CA GLU A 75 2.63 -17.04 -7.92
C GLU A 75 1.82 -18.15 -8.60
N ASN A 76 1.24 -19.08 -7.82
CA ASN A 76 0.41 -20.14 -8.39
C ASN A 76 -0.87 -19.57 -9.02
N LEU A 77 -1.46 -18.55 -8.40
CA LEU A 77 -2.58 -17.82 -8.97
C LEU A 77 -2.18 -17.11 -10.27
N ALA A 78 -1.04 -16.42 -10.28
CA ALA A 78 -0.53 -15.75 -11.48
C ALA A 78 -0.36 -16.75 -12.65
N ARG A 79 0.19 -17.94 -12.38
CA ARG A 79 0.30 -19.02 -13.37
C ARG A 79 -1.07 -19.50 -13.86
N SER A 80 -2.04 -19.64 -12.95
CA SER A 80 -3.40 -20.03 -13.32
C SER A 80 -4.11 -18.99 -14.17
N CYS A 81 -3.87 -17.69 -13.94
CA CYS A 81 -4.47 -16.60 -14.71
C CYS A 81 -3.87 -16.45 -16.11
N CYS A 82 -2.57 -16.73 -16.25
CA CYS A 82 -1.79 -16.41 -17.44
C CYS A 82 -2.13 -17.31 -18.65
N GLY A 83 -2.59 -18.54 -18.42
CA GLY A 83 -2.90 -19.50 -19.49
C GLY A 83 -1.79 -19.62 -20.54
N ASN A 84 -2.16 -19.83 -21.81
CA ASN A 84 -1.21 -19.97 -22.93
C ASN A 84 -0.83 -18.65 -23.63
N HIS A 85 -1.49 -17.53 -23.30
CA HIS A 85 -1.38 -16.27 -24.06
C HIS A 85 -1.07 -15.04 -23.21
N GLY A 86 -0.94 -15.19 -21.89
CA GLY A 86 -0.57 -14.11 -20.98
C GLY A 86 0.95 -13.97 -20.79
N CYS A 87 1.34 -13.00 -19.98
CA CYS A 87 2.69 -12.88 -19.45
C CYS A 87 2.66 -12.65 -17.94
N ILE A 88 3.62 -13.24 -17.22
CA ILE A 88 3.81 -12.99 -15.79
C ILE A 88 4.99 -12.04 -15.62
N HIS A 89 4.72 -10.86 -15.07
CA HIS A 89 5.76 -9.93 -14.67
C HIS A 89 6.06 -10.10 -13.18
N HIS A 90 7.25 -10.60 -12.86
CA HIS A 90 7.72 -10.68 -11.48
C HIS A 90 8.25 -9.32 -11.05
N MET A 91 7.54 -8.67 -10.12
CA MET A 91 7.99 -7.42 -9.51
C MET A 91 9.33 -7.63 -8.81
N ARG A 92 10.33 -6.82 -9.17
CA ARG A 92 11.68 -6.89 -8.59
C ARG A 92 11.88 -5.81 -7.53
N PRO A 93 12.73 -6.06 -6.52
CA PRO A 93 13.19 -4.99 -5.64
C PRO A 93 13.87 -3.86 -6.42
N LEU A 94 13.92 -2.68 -5.81
CA LEU A 94 14.64 -1.54 -6.37
C LEU A 94 16.14 -1.83 -6.42
N SER A 95 16.80 -1.29 -7.44
CA SER A 95 18.26 -1.26 -7.46
C SER A 95 18.78 -0.37 -6.32
N GLU A 96 20.06 -0.52 -5.98
CA GLU A 96 20.73 0.32 -4.98
C GLU A 96 20.60 1.82 -5.32
N GLN A 97 20.75 2.17 -6.60
CA GLN A 97 20.62 3.55 -7.08
C GLN A 97 19.22 4.12 -6.80
N TYR A 98 18.16 3.40 -7.18
CA TYR A 98 16.79 3.87 -6.95
C TYR A 98 16.41 3.85 -5.47
N SER A 99 16.97 2.90 -4.70
CA SER A 99 16.78 2.82 -3.25
C SER A 99 17.37 4.04 -2.54
N LYS A 100 18.60 4.45 -2.89
CA LYS A 100 19.23 5.69 -2.39
C LYS A 100 18.40 6.91 -2.75
N LYS A 101 17.98 7.02 -4.01
CA LYS A 101 17.16 8.13 -4.48
C LYS A 101 15.85 8.24 -3.69
N LEU A 102 15.15 7.13 -3.45
CA LEU A 102 13.92 7.09 -2.67
C LEU A 102 14.15 7.48 -1.21
N PHE A 103 15.18 6.89 -0.59
CA PHE A 103 15.51 7.09 0.82
C PHE A 103 15.93 8.53 1.11
N PHE A 104 16.94 9.04 0.41
CA PHE A 104 17.45 10.39 0.63
C PHE A 104 16.49 11.46 0.12
N GLY A 105 15.76 11.19 -0.98
CA GLY A 105 14.72 12.09 -1.46
C GLY A 105 13.63 12.33 -0.41
N ARG A 106 13.30 11.31 0.39
CA ARG A 106 12.33 11.45 1.49
C ARG A 106 12.88 12.21 2.70
N ILE A 107 14.16 12.01 3.06
CA ILE A 107 14.76 12.61 4.26
C ILE A 107 15.23 14.05 4.00
N PHE A 108 15.97 14.25 2.91
CA PHE A 108 16.71 15.49 2.64
C PHE A 108 16.20 16.25 1.40
N GLY A 109 15.23 15.69 0.66
CA GLY A 109 14.74 16.23 -0.61
C GLY A 109 15.64 15.90 -1.81
N SER A 110 16.92 15.64 -1.60
CA SER A 110 17.86 15.15 -2.61
C SER A 110 18.95 14.26 -2.02
N GLU A 111 19.60 13.45 -2.85
CA GLU A 111 20.73 12.58 -2.43
C GLU A 111 21.97 13.41 -2.04
N ASP A 112 22.21 14.51 -2.73
CA ASP A 112 23.38 15.38 -2.50
C ASP A 112 23.33 16.13 -1.16
N ALA A 113 22.15 16.25 -0.55
CA ALA A 113 21.95 16.93 0.72
C ALA A 113 22.27 16.06 1.95
N CYS A 114 22.62 14.77 1.76
CA CYS A 114 22.93 13.86 2.86
C CYS A 114 24.29 14.18 3.53
N PRO A 115 24.33 14.48 4.84
CA PRO A 115 25.56 14.70 5.59
C PRO A 115 26.52 13.51 5.53
N SER A 116 27.83 13.77 5.43
CA SER A 116 28.85 12.72 5.27
C SER A 116 28.88 11.72 6.44
N GLN A 117 28.59 12.17 7.67
CA GLN A 117 28.57 11.32 8.86
C GLN A 117 27.48 10.22 8.75
N LEU A 118 26.35 10.54 8.12
CA LEU A 118 25.19 9.65 8.05
C LEU A 118 25.26 8.63 6.92
N LYS A 119 26.19 8.81 5.96
CA LYS A 119 26.30 7.93 4.77
C LYS A 119 26.52 6.46 5.13
N LYS A 120 27.33 6.19 6.16
CA LYS A 120 27.61 4.82 6.61
C LYS A 120 26.35 4.15 7.18
N ALA A 121 25.70 4.79 8.15
CA ALA A 121 24.46 4.29 8.75
C ALA A 121 23.34 4.14 7.70
N SER A 122 23.22 5.12 6.78
CA SER A 122 22.28 5.07 5.66
C SER A 122 22.49 3.84 4.78
N SER A 123 23.74 3.52 4.45
CA SER A 123 24.05 2.36 3.62
C SER A 123 23.65 1.06 4.31
N GLU A 124 23.87 0.93 5.62
CA GLU A 124 23.50 -0.29 6.36
C GLU A 124 21.98 -0.43 6.50
N ILE A 125 21.26 0.67 6.75
CA ILE A 125 19.79 0.68 6.77
C ILE A 125 19.23 0.29 5.39
N LEU A 126 19.76 0.84 4.31
CA LEU A 126 19.34 0.52 2.94
C LEU A 126 19.57 -0.95 2.59
N LYS A 127 20.70 -1.53 3.00
CA LYS A 127 20.97 -2.96 2.85
C LYS A 127 19.92 -3.81 3.56
N LYS A 128 19.49 -3.41 4.77
CA LYS A 128 18.44 -4.10 5.52
C LYS A 128 17.06 -3.98 4.89
N CYS A 129 16.80 -2.91 4.12
CA CYS A 129 15.54 -2.77 3.39
C CYS A 129 15.48 -3.65 2.13
N ASP A 130 16.60 -4.23 1.69
CA ASP A 130 16.72 -5.14 0.53
C ASP A 130 15.99 -4.66 -0.74
N GLY A 131 16.04 -3.35 -1.00
CA GLY A 131 15.38 -2.75 -2.16
C GLY A 131 13.84 -2.71 -2.11
N LEU A 132 13.20 -3.14 -1.03
CA LEU A 132 11.74 -3.08 -0.87
C LEU A 132 11.28 -1.62 -0.70
N PRO A 133 10.49 -1.07 -1.65
CA PRO A 133 10.09 0.35 -1.59
C PRO A 133 9.41 0.75 -0.28
N LEU A 134 8.53 -0.13 0.24
CA LEU A 134 7.77 0.14 1.46
C LEU A 134 8.68 0.16 2.71
N ALA A 135 9.65 -0.74 2.79
CA ALA A 135 10.66 -0.74 3.85
C ALA A 135 11.47 0.57 3.82
N ILE A 136 11.98 0.92 2.63
CA ILE A 136 12.79 2.11 2.41
C ILE A 136 12.03 3.38 2.81
N ILE A 137 10.81 3.57 2.32
CA ILE A 137 10.04 4.80 2.59
C ILE A 137 9.61 4.90 4.05
N THR A 138 9.34 3.77 4.71
CA THR A 138 8.98 3.74 6.13
C THR A 138 10.17 4.16 6.99
N MET A 139 11.33 3.56 6.76
CA MET A 139 12.57 3.91 7.47
C MET A 139 12.95 5.37 7.22
N ALA A 140 12.91 5.81 5.96
CA ALA A 140 13.22 7.19 5.60
C ALA A 140 12.25 8.18 6.27
N SER A 141 10.96 7.89 6.28
CA SER A 141 9.96 8.75 6.92
C SER A 141 10.14 8.83 8.43
N MET A 142 10.45 7.70 9.09
CA MET A 142 10.73 7.68 10.52
C MET A 142 11.93 8.56 10.89
N LEU A 143 13.00 8.50 10.09
CA LEU A 143 14.20 9.32 10.26
C LEU A 143 13.94 10.81 9.98
N ALA A 144 13.12 11.11 8.97
CA ALA A 144 12.76 12.50 8.63
C ALA A 144 11.94 13.20 9.73
N CYS A 145 11.18 12.46 10.53
CA CYS A 145 10.35 13.01 11.60
C CYS A 145 11.14 13.49 12.84
N HIS A 146 12.45 13.23 12.93
CA HIS A 146 13.25 13.53 14.11
C HIS A 146 14.58 14.26 13.77
N PRO A 147 14.51 15.51 13.29
CA PRO A 147 15.68 16.24 12.81
C PRO A 147 16.64 16.73 13.90
N THR A 148 16.22 16.78 15.17
CA THR A 148 16.98 17.46 16.25
C THR A 148 18.01 16.59 16.97
N ILE A 149 18.12 15.29 16.65
CA ILE A 149 19.10 14.35 17.25
C ILE A 149 19.60 13.39 16.16
N LEU A 150 20.32 13.94 15.17
CA LEU A 150 20.63 13.26 13.91
C LEU A 150 21.57 12.05 14.02
N GLU A 151 22.51 12.00 14.96
CA GLU A 151 23.46 10.87 15.03
C GLU A 151 22.94 9.76 15.95
N ASP A 152 22.59 10.08 17.20
CA ASP A 152 22.18 9.07 18.20
C ASP A 152 20.94 8.25 17.77
N GLN A 153 19.99 8.88 17.08
CA GLN A 153 18.80 8.16 16.60
C GLN A 153 19.08 7.23 15.43
N TRP A 154 19.93 7.65 14.50
CA TRP A 154 20.34 6.81 13.39
C TRP A 154 21.12 5.60 13.89
N GLU A 155 21.98 5.79 14.89
CA GLU A 155 22.71 4.72 15.55
C GLU A 155 21.77 3.79 16.34
N TYR A 156 20.82 4.33 17.10
CA TYR A 156 19.80 3.55 17.81
C TYR A 156 18.98 2.67 16.86
N ILE A 157 18.50 3.26 15.75
CA ILE A 157 17.72 2.57 14.74
C ILE A 157 18.59 1.49 14.07
N HIS A 158 19.80 1.84 13.66
CA HIS A 158 20.76 0.90 13.10
C HIS A 158 21.00 -0.30 14.03
N ASN A 159 21.28 -0.06 15.31
CA ASN A 159 21.53 -1.13 16.29
C ASN A 159 20.29 -2.00 16.53
N SER A 160 19.09 -1.41 16.49
CA SER A 160 17.82 -2.13 16.58
C SER A 160 17.61 -3.06 15.37
N LEU A 161 17.95 -2.60 14.15
CA LEU A 161 17.89 -3.43 12.94
C LEU A 161 18.93 -4.56 12.96
N VAL A 162 20.17 -4.27 13.34
CA VAL A 162 21.25 -5.27 13.38
C VAL A 162 20.93 -6.42 14.33
N THR A 163 20.27 -6.15 15.45
CA THR A 163 19.95 -7.17 16.47
C THR A 163 18.80 -8.11 16.08
N LYS A 164 17.87 -7.69 15.21
CA LYS A 164 16.65 -8.48 14.91
C LYS A 164 16.58 -9.10 13.51
N PHE A 165 17.30 -8.57 12.51
CA PHE A 165 17.33 -9.09 11.14
C PHE A 165 18.20 -10.37 11.00
N ALA A 166 18.05 -11.33 11.90
CA ALA A 166 18.78 -12.61 11.88
C ALA A 166 17.98 -13.74 11.20
N THR A 167 16.72 -13.49 10.83
CA THR A 167 15.79 -14.46 10.25
C THR A 167 15.52 -14.10 8.78
N ASN A 168 15.83 -15.01 7.85
CA ASN A 168 15.80 -14.79 6.40
C ASN A 168 14.37 -14.76 5.81
N SER A 169 13.45 -13.93 6.34
CA SER A 169 12.12 -13.78 5.74
C SER A 169 11.73 -12.32 5.55
N ASN A 170 11.52 -11.93 4.28
CA ASN A 170 11.19 -10.55 3.89
C ASN A 170 9.90 -10.03 4.55
N TYR A 171 8.98 -10.91 4.94
CA TYR A 171 7.74 -10.53 5.62
C TYR A 171 7.97 -10.18 7.10
N GLU A 172 8.71 -10.99 7.85
CA GLU A 172 9.01 -10.71 9.25
C GLU A 172 9.85 -9.43 9.38
N ASP A 173 10.80 -9.24 8.46
CA ASP A 173 11.61 -8.05 8.34
C ASP A 173 10.76 -6.79 8.12
N MET A 174 9.80 -6.85 7.19
CA MET A 174 8.87 -5.74 6.95
C MET A 174 7.97 -5.48 8.18
N MET A 175 7.45 -6.54 8.81
CA MET A 175 6.62 -6.41 10.01
C MET A 175 7.39 -5.75 11.15
N TYR A 176 8.68 -6.09 11.30
CA TYR A 176 9.54 -5.46 12.29
C TYR A 176 9.81 -3.99 11.98
N ILE A 177 10.03 -3.61 10.72
CA ILE A 177 10.15 -2.20 10.31
C ILE A 177 8.88 -1.42 10.65
N LEU A 178 7.70 -1.99 10.38
CA LEU A 178 6.41 -1.36 10.71
C LEU A 178 6.21 -1.21 12.22
N ASP A 179 6.54 -2.24 13.01
CA ASP A 179 6.49 -2.19 14.48
C ASP A 179 7.44 -1.13 15.04
N LEU A 180 8.66 -1.03 14.51
CA LEU A 180 9.63 -0.01 14.89
C LEU A 180 9.10 1.40 14.56
N SER A 181 8.59 1.60 13.34
CA SER A 181 7.95 2.85 12.92
C SER A 181 6.82 3.26 13.88
N TYR A 182 5.93 2.32 14.21
CA TYR A 182 4.83 2.58 15.15
C TYR A 182 5.34 2.91 16.56
N LYS A 183 6.36 2.22 17.06
CA LYS A 183 6.96 2.49 18.38
C LYS A 183 7.55 3.89 18.46
N ASN A 184 8.11 4.39 17.36
CA ASN A 184 8.73 5.70 17.25
C ASN A 184 7.74 6.84 16.88
N LEU A 185 6.45 6.55 16.64
CA LEU A 185 5.43 7.60 16.49
C LEU A 185 5.26 8.42 17.77
N LEU A 186 4.93 9.71 17.61
CA LEU A 186 4.55 10.58 18.72
C LEU A 186 3.32 10.02 19.45
N ARG A 187 3.29 10.12 20.79
CA ARG A 187 2.26 9.49 21.63
C ARG A 187 0.82 9.81 21.18
N HIS A 188 0.54 11.06 20.82
CA HIS A 188 -0.80 11.47 20.37
C HIS A 188 -1.18 10.88 18.99
N LEU A 189 -0.20 10.61 18.12
CA LEU A 189 -0.46 10.00 16.80
C LEU A 189 -0.71 8.49 16.87
N LYS A 190 -0.25 7.81 17.93
CA LYS A 190 -0.45 6.36 18.07
C LYS A 190 -1.93 6.00 18.14
N ALA A 191 -2.71 6.76 18.90
CA ALA A 191 -4.16 6.56 18.99
C ALA A 191 -4.84 6.81 17.65
N CYS A 192 -4.48 7.90 16.95
CA CYS A 192 -5.00 8.19 15.61
C CYS A 192 -4.70 7.06 14.61
N PHE A 193 -3.47 6.54 14.61
CA PHE A 193 -3.04 5.43 13.74
C PHE A 193 -3.81 4.14 14.05
N LEU A 194 -3.93 3.76 15.32
CA LEU A 194 -4.68 2.57 15.72
C LEU A 194 -6.17 2.66 15.36
N TYR A 195 -6.75 3.85 15.40
CA TYR A 195 -8.15 4.07 15.01
C TYR A 195 -8.42 3.67 13.56
N LEU A 196 -7.42 3.79 12.67
CA LEU A 196 -7.54 3.37 11.28
C LEU A 196 -7.84 1.86 11.16
N GLY A 197 -7.41 1.05 12.13
CA GLY A 197 -7.70 -0.38 12.17
C GLY A 197 -9.16 -0.74 12.45
N SER A 198 -10.02 0.25 12.77
CA SER A 198 -11.47 0.03 12.92
C SER A 198 -12.21 -0.03 11.59
N TYR A 199 -11.59 0.40 10.50
CA TYR A 199 -12.17 0.38 9.17
C TYR A 199 -12.01 -1.01 8.52
N PRO A 200 -12.95 -1.43 7.66
CA PRO A 200 -12.78 -2.63 6.85
C PRO A 200 -11.56 -2.55 5.93
N GLU A 201 -11.08 -3.72 5.51
CA GLU A 201 -10.02 -3.82 4.49
C GLU A 201 -10.41 -3.07 3.21
N ASP A 202 -9.44 -2.35 2.64
CA ASP A 202 -9.56 -1.51 1.44
C ASP A 202 -10.67 -0.46 1.45
N HIS A 203 -11.16 -0.09 2.63
CA HIS A 203 -12.17 0.95 2.76
C HIS A 203 -11.59 2.34 2.46
N GLU A 204 -12.27 3.10 1.60
CA GLU A 204 -11.94 4.50 1.36
C GLU A 204 -12.36 5.35 2.57
N ILE A 205 -11.38 5.90 3.29
CA ILE A 205 -11.63 6.71 4.49
C ILE A 205 -11.70 8.18 4.10
N GLU A 206 -12.86 8.81 4.31
CA GLU A 206 -13.02 10.24 4.10
C GLU A 206 -12.25 11.04 5.16
N LYS A 207 -11.36 11.92 4.71
CA LYS A 207 -10.41 12.64 5.55
C LYS A 207 -11.11 13.54 6.59
N VAL A 208 -12.12 14.31 6.19
CA VAL A 208 -12.79 15.27 7.07
C VAL A 208 -13.53 14.53 8.19
N GLU A 209 -14.20 13.43 7.86
CA GLU A 209 -14.89 12.57 8.81
C GLU A 209 -13.91 11.91 9.79
N LEU A 210 -12.80 11.37 9.28
CA LEU A 210 -11.76 10.77 10.10
C LEU A 210 -11.20 11.77 11.12
N VAL A 211 -10.89 12.99 10.69
CA VAL A 211 -10.39 14.05 11.59
C VAL A 211 -11.45 14.41 12.64
N ARG A 212 -12.72 14.53 12.25
CA ARG A 212 -13.82 14.79 13.22
C ARG A 212 -13.93 13.68 14.26
N ARG A 213 -13.78 12.41 13.86
CA ARG A 213 -13.77 11.27 14.76
C ARG A 213 -12.57 11.33 15.72
N TRP A 214 -11.37 11.60 15.24
CA TRP A 214 -10.20 11.77 16.11
C TRP A 214 -10.35 12.91 17.13
N VAL A 215 -11.00 14.02 16.75
CA VAL A 215 -11.32 15.10 17.70
C VAL A 215 -12.37 14.66 18.71
N ALA A 216 -13.43 13.96 18.28
CA ALA A 216 -14.49 13.47 19.17
C ALA A 216 -13.99 12.43 20.18
N GLU A 217 -13.07 11.56 19.77
CA GLU A 217 -12.37 10.60 20.64
C GLU A 217 -11.30 11.26 21.55
N GLY A 218 -11.04 12.55 21.38
CA GLY A 218 -10.06 13.30 22.15
C GLY A 218 -8.59 13.00 21.80
N PHE A 219 -8.33 12.32 20.67
CA PHE A 219 -6.95 12.05 20.22
C PHE A 219 -6.24 13.31 19.72
N VAL A 220 -7.01 14.27 19.21
CA VAL A 220 -6.53 15.57 18.76
C VAL A 220 -7.19 16.65 19.60
N SER A 221 -6.39 17.38 20.37
CA SER A 221 -6.86 18.50 21.18
C SER A 221 -6.83 19.80 20.38
N ASN A 222 -7.87 20.62 20.50
CA ASN A 222 -7.82 22.03 20.11
C ASN A 222 -6.99 22.80 21.17
N SER A 223 -5.67 22.63 21.19
CA SER A 223 -4.82 23.51 21.99
C SER A 223 -4.62 24.85 21.27
N SER A 224 -5.69 25.64 21.17
CA SER A 224 -5.55 27.10 21.27
C SER A 224 -5.60 27.42 22.75
N GLY A 225 -4.44 27.39 23.40
CA GLY A 225 -4.27 28.02 24.70
C GLY A 225 -4.41 29.53 24.54
N GLN A 226 -5.65 30.01 24.57
CA GLN A 226 -6.05 31.32 25.08
C GLN A 226 -7.48 31.14 25.58
N ASP A 227 -7.60 30.94 26.89
CA ASP A 227 -8.80 31.27 27.63
C ASP A 227 -9.14 32.72 27.34
N VAL A 228 -10.10 32.92 26.43
CA VAL A 228 -10.91 34.12 26.41
C VAL A 228 -12.11 33.77 27.26
N PHE A 229 -12.30 34.54 28.34
CA PHE A 229 -13.30 34.41 29.42
C PHE A 229 -12.88 33.61 30.66
N GLN A 230 -11.93 34.15 31.44
CA GLN A 230 -12.23 34.82 32.72
C GLN A 230 -11.02 35.57 33.28
#